data_AF-A0A919C278-F1
#
_entry.id   AF-A0A919C278-F1
#
_cell.length_a   1.000
_cell.length_b   1.000
_cell.length_c   1.000
_cell.angle_alpha   90.00
_cell.angle_beta   90.00
_cell.angle_gamma   90.00
#
_symmetry.space_group_name_H-M   'P 1'
#
loop_
_entity.id
_entity.type
_entity.pdbx_description
1 polymer ?
#
loop_
_entity_poly.entity_id
_entity_poly.type
_entity_poly.pdbx_seq_one_letter_code
_entity_poly.pdbx_strand_id
1 'polypeptide(L)'
;MAADSWLPAPLRRGRRRRAPSSRAAGGTSVTEVTHLFFGDRIGRVRDPLGNLYWIQTHVEDLSPQEMERRLADPEFTKAMEYVQSADFFPARGAGLG
;
A
#
# COMPACT_ATOMS: atom_id res chain seq x y z
N MET A 1 12.20 -0.73 -34.86
CA MET A 1 12.62 -1.84 -33.98
C MET A 1 11.86 -1.69 -32.68
N ALA A 2 10.83 -2.52 -32.45
CA ALA A 2 9.85 -2.34 -31.37
C ALA A 2 10.21 -3.21 -30.16
N ALA A 3 10.26 -2.60 -28.97
CA ALA A 3 10.72 -3.18 -27.70
C ALA A 3 9.74 -4.17 -27.03
N ASP A 4 8.79 -4.74 -27.77
CA ASP A 4 7.64 -5.47 -27.21
C ASP A 4 7.69 -7.00 -27.41
N SER A 5 8.84 -7.58 -27.81
CA SER A 5 8.91 -8.96 -28.29
C SER A 5 9.32 -10.04 -27.26
N TRP A 6 9.34 -9.74 -25.95
CA TRP A 6 9.90 -10.68 -24.94
C TRP A 6 9.00 -11.06 -23.75
N LEU A 7 7.69 -10.76 -23.79
CA LEU A 7 6.76 -11.14 -22.71
C LEU A 7 5.84 -12.31 -23.11
N PRO A 8 5.77 -13.42 -22.33
CA PRO A 8 4.82 -14.50 -22.58
C PRO A 8 3.37 -14.11 -22.23
N ALA A 9 2.43 -14.54 -23.07
CA ALA A 9 0.99 -14.24 -22.96
C ALA A 9 0.37 -14.97 -21.75
N PRO A 10 0.03 -14.23 -20.68
CA PRO A 10 -1.36 -13.77 -20.53
C PRO A 10 -1.52 -12.32 -20.01
N LEU A 11 -0.46 -11.51 -20.00
CA LEU A 11 -0.49 -10.16 -19.40
C LEU A 11 -1.09 -9.05 -20.29
N ARG A 12 -2.09 -9.37 -21.13
CA ARG A 12 -2.86 -8.35 -21.87
C ARG A 12 -4.26 -8.18 -21.25
N ARG A 13 -4.48 -6.97 -20.72
CA ARG A 13 -5.73 -6.36 -20.22
C ARG A 13 -6.25 -6.82 -18.84
N GLY A 14 -5.93 -5.99 -17.84
CA GLY A 14 -6.95 -5.28 -17.06
C GLY A 14 -8.02 -6.09 -16.33
N ARG A 15 -7.63 -6.93 -15.38
CA ARG A 15 -8.44 -7.09 -14.15
C ARG A 15 -7.65 -6.44 -13.02
N ARG A 16 -8.24 -5.46 -12.33
CA ARG A 16 -7.80 -5.10 -10.98
C ARG A 16 -7.91 -6.38 -10.16
N ARG A 17 -6.82 -7.14 -10.02
CA ARG A 17 -6.76 -8.23 -9.05
C ARG A 17 -6.89 -7.54 -7.71
N ARG A 18 -8.05 -7.68 -7.07
CA ARG A 18 -8.19 -7.35 -5.66
C ARG A 18 -7.12 -8.19 -4.97
N ALA A 19 -6.16 -7.55 -4.31
CA ALA A 19 -5.18 -8.28 -3.53
C ALA A 19 -5.96 -9.21 -2.58
N PRO A 20 -5.56 -10.49 -2.44
CA PRO A 20 -6.23 -11.38 -1.50
C PRO A 20 -6.20 -10.72 -0.12
N SER A 21 -7.36 -10.64 0.52
CA SER A 21 -7.45 -10.15 1.89
C SER A 21 -6.57 -11.03 2.77
N SER A 22 -5.69 -10.43 3.58
CA SER A 22 -4.71 -11.09 4.46
C SER A 22 -5.29 -12.15 5.41
N ARG A 23 -6.61 -12.19 5.56
CA ARG A 23 -7.38 -13.08 6.44
C ARG A 23 -7.10 -14.57 6.22
N ALA A 24 -6.75 -14.99 5.00
CA ALA A 24 -6.54 -16.41 4.72
C ALA A 24 -5.31 -17.01 5.43
N ALA A 25 -4.34 -16.18 5.82
CA ALA A 25 -3.14 -16.59 6.57
C ALA A 25 -3.14 -16.07 8.02
N GLY A 26 -4.29 -15.60 8.53
CA GLY A 26 -4.41 -15.02 9.88
C GLY A 26 -3.94 -13.56 10.01
N GLY A 27 -3.53 -12.92 8.91
CA GLY A 27 -3.13 -11.51 8.92
C GLY A 27 -4.32 -10.56 8.94
N THR A 28 -4.25 -9.50 9.73
CA THR A 28 -5.24 -8.42 9.80
C THR A 28 -4.74 -7.20 9.02
N SER A 29 -5.56 -6.65 8.12
CA SER A 29 -5.20 -5.39 7.45
C SER A 29 -5.23 -4.25 8.47
N VAL A 30 -4.15 -3.46 8.50
CA VAL A 30 -4.01 -2.28 9.36
C VAL A 30 -4.37 -1.03 8.59
N THR A 31 -3.96 -0.95 7.32
CA THR A 31 -4.50 0.04 6.38
C THR A 31 -4.77 -0.56 5.02
N GLU A 32 -5.83 -0.08 4.40
CA GLU A 32 -6.13 -0.31 3.00
C GLU A 32 -5.03 0.27 2.11
N VAL A 33 -4.95 -0.23 0.87
CA VAL A 33 -3.95 0.24 -0.10
C VAL A 33 -4.24 1.71 -0.44
N THR A 34 -3.30 2.57 -0.08
CA THR A 34 -3.43 4.03 -0.14
C THR A 34 -2.35 4.60 -1.05
N HIS A 35 -2.74 5.50 -1.96
CA HIS A 35 -1.80 6.20 -2.85
C HIS A 35 -1.27 7.45 -2.15
N LEU A 36 0.04 7.61 -2.12
CA LEU A 36 0.70 8.71 -1.40
C LEU A 36 1.30 9.72 -2.36
N PHE A 37 1.54 10.93 -1.82
CA PHE A 37 1.96 12.09 -2.61
C PHE A 37 3.28 11.89 -3.37
N PHE A 38 4.10 10.93 -2.92
CA PHE A 38 5.39 10.57 -3.49
C PHE A 38 5.33 9.47 -4.57
N GLY A 39 4.14 9.13 -5.06
CA GLY A 39 3.98 8.28 -6.25
C GLY A 39 3.92 6.78 -5.96
N ASP A 40 3.75 6.39 -4.70
CA ASP A 40 3.70 4.99 -4.28
C ASP A 40 2.34 4.62 -3.70
N ARG A 41 2.00 3.35 -3.84
CA ARG A 41 0.87 2.74 -3.13
C ARG A 41 1.38 1.88 -2.01
N ILE A 42 0.85 2.12 -0.81
CA ILE A 42 1.23 1.38 0.39
C ILE A 42 0.02 0.73 1.04
N GLY A 43 0.23 -0.46 1.60
CA GLY A 43 -0.73 -1.13 2.47
C GLY A 43 -0.01 -1.76 3.65
N ARG A 44 -0.72 -1.93 4.77
CA ARG A 44 -0.13 -2.54 5.97
C ARG A 44 -0.94 -3.71 6.45
N VAL A 45 -0.25 -4.76 6.87
CA VAL A 45 -0.84 -5.98 7.40
C VAL A 45 -0.11 -6.33 8.69
N ARG A 46 -0.87 -6.72 9.71
CA ARG A 46 -0.35 -7.29 10.95
C ARG A 46 -0.55 -8.80 10.96
N ASP A 47 0.49 -9.56 11.28
CA ASP A 47 0.38 -11.00 11.47
C ASP A 47 -0.08 -11.38 12.90
N PRO A 48 -0.40 -12.66 13.17
CA PRO A 48 -0.79 -13.11 14.51
C PRO A 48 0.28 -12.95 15.60
N LEU A 49 1.56 -12.84 15.24
CA LEU A 49 2.66 -12.62 16.18
C LEU A 49 2.86 -11.13 16.52
N GLY A 50 2.09 -10.26 15.88
CA GLY A 50 2.10 -8.81 16.09
C GLY A 50 3.03 -8.04 15.14
N ASN A 51 3.72 -8.72 14.21
CA ASN A 51 4.61 -8.06 13.25
C ASN A 51 3.80 -7.22 12.28
N LEU A 52 4.25 -5.98 12.04
CA LEU A 52 3.65 -5.06 11.09
C LEU A 52 4.44 -5.05 9.79
N TYR A 53 3.82 -5.52 8.71
CA TYR A 53 4.40 -5.53 7.37
C TYR A 53 3.91 -4.31 6.58
N TRP A 54 4.86 -3.58 6.00
CA TRP A 54 4.62 -2.54 5.02
C TRP A 54 4.84 -3.11 3.64
N ILE A 55 3.81 -3.03 2.79
CA ILE A 55 3.87 -3.51 1.41
C ILE A 55 3.69 -2.30 0.52
N GLN A 56 4.72 -1.96 -0.23
CA GLN A 56 4.80 -0.76 -1.05
C GLN A 56 5.14 -1.13 -2.49
N THR A 57 4.49 -0.45 -3.42
CA THR A 57 4.85 -0.50 -4.84
C THR A 57 4.93 0.90 -5.38
N HIS A 58 6.02 1.17 -6.10
CA HIS A 58 6.18 2.38 -6.86
C HIS A 58 5.21 2.39 -8.04
N VAL A 59 4.52 3.52 -8.25
CA VAL A 59 3.52 3.69 -9.32
C VAL A 59 3.97 4.72 -10.33
N GLU A 60 4.59 5.82 -9.90
CA GLU A 60 4.97 6.92 -10.76
C GLU A 60 6.18 7.70 -10.24
N ASP A 61 7.11 8.02 -11.14
CA ASP A 61 8.22 8.91 -10.87
C ASP A 61 7.72 10.37 -10.90
N LEU A 62 7.86 11.07 -9.78
CA LEU A 62 7.42 12.46 -9.64
C LEU A 62 8.61 13.41 -9.53
N SER A 63 8.49 14.57 -10.17
CA SER A 63 9.42 15.66 -9.91
C SER A 63 9.22 16.22 -8.49
N PRO A 64 10.24 16.87 -7.91
CA PRO A 64 10.10 17.54 -6.62
C PRO A 64 8.92 18.54 -6.59
N GLN A 65 8.71 19.30 -7.67
CA GLN A 65 7.64 20.30 -7.76
C GLN A 65 6.25 19.65 -7.74
N GLU A 66 6.09 18.49 -8.37
CA GLU A 66 4.82 17.77 -8.36
C GLU A 66 4.55 17.15 -6.99
N MET A 67 5.57 16.62 -6.31
CA MET A 67 5.44 16.14 -4.93
C MET A 67 5.04 17.28 -3.98
N GLU A 68 5.64 18.47 -4.11
CA GLU A 68 5.27 19.67 -3.35
C GLU A 68 3.81 20.07 -3.60
N ARG A 69 3.37 20.08 -4.87
CA ARG A 69 1.96 20.37 -5.21
C ARG A 69 1.02 19.37 -4.54
N ARG A 70 1.35 18.08 -4.57
CA ARG A 70 0.54 17.01 -3.95
C ARG A 70 0.54 17.08 -2.43
N LEU A 71 1.62 17.51 -1.79
CA LEU A 71 1.63 17.73 -0.33
C LEU A 71 0.61 18.79 0.12
N ALA A 72 0.34 19.78 -0.73
CA ALA A 72 -0.68 20.80 -0.47
C ALA A 72 -2.11 20.37 -0.86
N ASP A 73 -2.27 19.21 -1.51
CA ASP A 73 -3.57 18.70 -1.92
C ASP A 73 -4.26 17.97 -0.74
N PRO A 74 -5.48 18.38 -0.36
CA PRO A 74 -6.23 17.76 0.74
C PRO A 74 -6.44 16.24 0.60
N GLU A 75 -6.51 15.70 -0.61
CA GLU A 75 -6.63 14.27 -0.84
C GLU A 75 -5.40 13.53 -0.28
N PHE A 76 -4.21 14.00 -0.66
CA PHE A 76 -2.95 13.39 -0.25
C PHE A 76 -2.60 13.68 1.21
N THR A 77 -2.96 14.86 1.74
CA THR A 77 -2.81 15.15 3.17
C THR A 77 -3.64 14.17 4.00
N LYS A 78 -4.91 13.95 3.65
CA LYS A 78 -5.79 12.98 4.34
C LYS A 78 -5.31 11.55 4.18
N ALA A 79 -4.77 11.18 3.02
CA ALA A 79 -4.17 9.87 2.80
C ALA A 79 -2.97 9.62 3.72
N MET A 80 -2.09 10.62 3.87
CA MET A 80 -0.97 10.56 4.81
C MET A 80 -1.45 10.50 6.26
N GLU A 81 -2.45 11.31 6.64
CA GLU A 81 -3.05 11.29 7.97
C GLU A 81 -3.65 9.91 8.30
N TYR A 82 -4.42 9.32 7.37
CA TYR A 82 -4.99 7.99 7.52
C TYR A 82 -3.89 6.94 7.78
N VAL A 83 -2.82 6.95 6.98
CA VAL A 83 -1.69 6.04 7.18
C VAL A 83 -1.00 6.32 8.52
N GLN A 84 -0.77 7.57 8.90
CA GLN A 84 -0.09 7.86 10.16
C GLN A 84 -0.94 7.53 11.39
N SER A 85 -2.27 7.62 11.28
CA SER A 85 -3.20 7.37 12.38
C SER A 85 -3.33 5.89 12.78
N ALA A 86 -2.98 4.95 11.89
CA ALA A 86 -3.20 3.54 12.17
C ALA A 86 -2.16 2.98 13.16
N ASP A 87 -2.63 2.15 14.09
CA ASP A 87 -1.85 1.65 15.22
C ASP A 87 -0.61 0.85 14.80
N PHE A 88 0.55 1.42 15.12
CA PHE A 88 1.86 0.81 14.94
C PHE A 88 2.12 -0.33 15.92
N PHE A 89 1.56 -0.24 17.13
CA PHE A 89 1.69 -1.24 18.17
C PHE A 89 0.41 -2.05 18.30
N PRO A 90 0.48 -3.35 18.64
CA PRO A 90 -0.70 -4.10 18.99
C PRO A 90 -1.38 -3.45 20.21
N ALA A 91 -2.71 -3.40 20.22
CA ALA A 91 -3.44 -2.99 21.41
C ALA A 91 -3.02 -3.88 22.60
N ARG A 92 -2.73 -3.26 23.75
CA ARG A 92 -2.44 -3.99 25.01
C ARG A 92 -3.65 -4.85 25.36
N GLY A 93 -3.66 -6.12 24.97
CA GLY A 93 -4.82 -6.99 25.18
C GLY A 93 -4.76 -8.38 24.54
N ALA A 94 -3.89 -8.64 23.56
CA ALA A 94 -3.66 -10.01 23.10
C ALA A 94 -2.72 -10.74 24.06
N GLY A 95 -3.24 -11.08 25.24
CA GLY A 95 -2.56 -11.93 26.21
C GLY A 95 -2.24 -13.27 25.57
N LEU A 96 -0.97 -13.65 25.61
CA LEU A 96 -0.55 -15.04 25.51
C LEU A 96 -1.02 -15.73 26.80
N GLY A 97 -2.24 -16.28 26.76
CA GLY A 97 -2.79 -17.19 27.75
C GLY A 97 -2.73 -18.62 27.25
#